data_AF-A0AAV0KM32-F1
#
_entry.id   AF-A0AAV0KM32-F1
#
_cell.length_a   1.000
_cell.length_b   1.000
_cell.length_c   1.000
_cell.angle_alpha   90.00
_cell.angle_beta   90.00
_cell.angle_gamma   90.00
#
_symmetry.space_group_name_H-M   'P 1'
#
loop_
_entity.id
_entity.type
_entity.pdbx_description
1 polymer ?
#
loop_
_entity_poly.entity_id
_entity_poly.type
_entity_poly.pdbx_seq_one_letter_code
_entity_poly.pdbx_strand_id
1 'polypeptide(L)'
;MSTLLCGKMEACFVIRLPASQHHDIFSGRPHHVSGMAPTKIKNCALHEGEFGKKGSIVIWDYVHGNLLKEYKEFKIVVKATPKSENSTSLIHWTMEYEKLKEDVPEPFSVLKFLVHLSKDIDDHHTKK
;
A
#
# COMPACT_ATOMS: atom_id res chain seq x y z
N MET A 1 -6.08 17.47 27.74
CA MET A 1 -5.14 16.94 26.73
C MET A 1 -5.96 16.62 25.50
N SER A 2 -5.72 17.27 24.36
CA SER A 2 -6.45 16.94 23.11
C SER A 2 -5.84 15.68 22.52
N THR A 3 -6.58 14.57 22.53
CA THR A 3 -6.13 13.33 21.91
C THR A 3 -6.33 13.42 20.40
N LEU A 4 -5.25 13.23 19.64
CA LEU A 4 -5.28 13.31 18.19
C LEU A 4 -5.85 12.00 17.65
N LEU A 5 -7.07 12.04 17.09
CA LEU A 5 -7.65 10.92 16.36
C LEU A 5 -7.06 10.80 14.96
N CYS A 6 -6.50 11.89 14.43
CA CYS A 6 -5.83 11.91 13.14
C CYS A 6 -4.35 11.54 13.28
N GLY A 7 -3.83 10.75 12.35
CA GLY A 7 -2.44 10.34 12.34
C GLY A 7 -1.89 10.20 10.93
N LYS A 8 -0.56 10.23 10.84
CA LYS A 8 0.18 10.03 9.59
C LYS A 8 1.37 9.11 9.86
N MET A 9 1.56 8.11 9.00
CA MET A 9 2.69 7.18 9.06
C MET A 9 3.33 7.04 7.68
N GLU A 10 4.65 6.89 7.65
CA GLU A 10 5.42 6.85 6.40
C GLU A 10 6.48 5.74 6.44
N ALA A 11 6.71 5.10 5.29
CA ALA A 11 7.81 4.17 5.09
C ALA A 11 8.49 4.44 3.74
N CYS A 12 9.80 4.65 3.79
CA CYS A 12 10.65 4.89 2.62
C CYS A 12 11.68 3.77 2.50
N PHE A 13 11.74 3.11 1.35
CA PHE A 13 12.76 2.09 1.09
C PHE A 13 13.05 1.97 -0.41
N VAL A 14 14.23 1.45 -0.73
CA VAL A 14 14.64 1.21 -2.12
C VAL A 14 14.27 -0.21 -2.53
N ILE A 15 13.74 -0.35 -3.74
CA ILE A 15 13.52 -1.63 -4.42
C ILE A 15 14.33 -1.66 -5.72
N ARG A 16 14.60 -2.86 -6.23
CA ARG A 16 15.36 -3.07 -7.47
C ARG A 16 14.51 -2.89 -8.72
N LEU A 17 13.19 -3.03 -8.62
CA LEU A 17 12.26 -2.76 -9.71
C LEU A 17 12.29 -1.29 -10.16
N PRO A 18 12.25 -1.01 -11.47
CA PRO A 18 12.00 0.31 -12.03
C PRO A 18 10.64 0.88 -11.62
N ALA A 19 10.56 2.21 -11.53
CA ALA A 19 9.39 2.89 -11.01
C ALA A 19 8.16 2.69 -11.90
N SER A 20 8.38 2.56 -13.22
CA SER A 20 7.33 2.21 -14.19
C SER A 20 6.72 0.84 -13.92
N GLN A 21 7.55 -0.19 -13.68
CA GLN A 21 7.08 -1.53 -13.38
C GLN A 21 6.34 -1.59 -12.04
N HIS A 22 6.86 -0.91 -11.01
CA HIS A 22 6.15 -0.81 -9.73
C HIS A 22 4.81 -0.07 -9.87
N HIS A 23 4.78 1.01 -10.64
CA HIS A 23 3.54 1.73 -10.94
C HIS A 23 2.54 0.83 -11.66
N ASP A 24 2.94 0.08 -12.66
CA ASP A 24 2.05 -0.80 -13.44
C ASP A 24 1.48 -1.97 -12.61
N ILE A 25 2.27 -2.52 -11.69
CA ILE A 25 1.83 -3.62 -10.81
C ILE A 25 0.76 -3.16 -9.83
N PHE A 26 0.96 -2.01 -9.18
CA PHE A 26 0.01 -1.48 -8.21
C PHE A 26 -1.20 -0.79 -8.85
N SER A 27 -1.01 -0.21 -10.04
CA SER A 27 -2.06 0.55 -10.71
C SER A 27 -2.86 -0.28 -11.71
N GLY A 28 -2.24 -1.18 -12.50
CA GLY A 28 -2.88 -1.79 -13.65
C GLY A 28 -3.56 -3.14 -13.41
N ARG A 29 -3.12 -3.95 -12.42
CA ARG A 29 -3.67 -5.30 -12.19
C ARG A 29 -3.60 -5.75 -10.72
N PRO A 30 -4.32 -5.09 -9.81
CA PRO A 30 -4.24 -5.43 -8.40
C PRO A 30 -4.82 -6.82 -8.06
N HIS A 31 -5.62 -7.42 -8.95
CA HIS A 31 -6.03 -8.83 -8.86
C HIS A 31 -4.87 -9.84 -9.01
N HIS A 32 -3.73 -9.46 -9.61
CA HIS A 32 -2.53 -10.31 -9.64
C HIS A 32 -1.71 -10.22 -8.35
N VAL A 33 -1.90 -9.16 -7.56
CA VAL A 33 -1.17 -8.96 -6.30
C VAL A 33 -1.59 -9.99 -5.25
N SER A 34 -2.85 -10.47 -5.30
CA SER A 34 -3.26 -11.65 -4.52
C SER A 34 -2.58 -12.94 -4.95
N GLY A 35 -2.22 -13.11 -6.23
CA GLY A 35 -1.40 -14.23 -6.71
C GLY A 35 0.07 -14.13 -6.32
N MET A 36 0.59 -12.90 -6.17
CA MET A 36 1.97 -12.65 -5.76
C MET A 36 2.18 -12.76 -4.24
N ALA A 37 1.14 -12.44 -3.46
CA ALA A 37 1.13 -12.55 -2.00
C ALA A 37 -0.14 -13.29 -1.51
N PRO A 38 -0.30 -14.58 -1.85
CA PRO A 38 -1.54 -15.34 -1.62
C PRO A 38 -1.84 -15.59 -0.15
N THR A 39 -0.84 -15.55 0.72
CA THR A 39 -1.01 -15.68 2.17
C THR A 39 -1.47 -14.38 2.85
N LYS A 40 -1.53 -13.27 2.10
CA LYS A 40 -1.55 -11.90 2.64
C LYS A 40 -2.76 -11.08 2.16
N ILE A 41 -3.31 -11.35 0.97
CA ILE A 41 -4.46 -10.64 0.39
C ILE A 41 -5.56 -11.64 0.06
N LYS A 42 -6.74 -11.49 0.69
CA LYS A 42 -7.90 -12.34 0.39
C LYS A 42 -8.71 -11.82 -0.79
N ASN A 43 -8.87 -10.50 -0.92
CA ASN A 43 -9.65 -9.92 -2.01
C ASN A 43 -9.20 -8.48 -2.33
N CYS A 44 -9.36 -8.06 -3.58
CA CYS A 44 -9.12 -6.69 -4.03
C CYS A 44 -10.32 -6.26 -4.88
N ALA A 45 -11.04 -5.25 -4.41
CA ALA A 45 -12.24 -4.74 -5.05
C ALA A 45 -12.02 -3.28 -5.49
N LEU A 46 -12.32 -3.00 -6.75
CA LEU A 46 -12.39 -1.62 -7.24
C LEU A 46 -13.67 -0.99 -6.70
N HIS A 47 -13.57 0.15 -6.01
CA HIS A 47 -14.75 0.85 -5.52
C HIS A 47 -15.20 1.91 -6.52
N GLU A 48 -14.27 2.74 -7.02
CA GLU A 48 -14.56 3.78 -8.01
C GLU A 48 -13.41 3.98 -9.00
N GLY A 49 -13.73 4.32 -10.25
CA GLY A 49 -12.77 4.58 -11.33
C GLY A 49 -12.33 3.32 -12.10
N GLU A 50 -11.13 3.36 -12.68
CA GLU A 50 -10.48 2.23 -13.37
C GLU A 50 -9.05 2.08 -12.85
N PHE A 51 -8.62 0.85 -12.62
CA PHE A 51 -7.22 0.53 -12.32
C PHE A 51 -6.28 1.22 -13.32
N GLY A 52 -5.36 2.04 -12.81
CA GLY A 52 -4.35 2.71 -13.64
C GLY A 52 -4.73 4.11 -14.07
N LYS A 53 -5.96 4.58 -13.79
CA LYS A 53 -6.39 5.95 -14.13
C LYS A 53 -6.38 6.88 -12.91
N LYS A 54 -6.05 8.15 -13.18
CA LYS A 54 -6.11 9.25 -12.19
C LYS A 54 -7.55 9.38 -11.68
N GLY A 55 -7.73 9.31 -10.36
CA GLY A 55 -9.05 9.33 -9.72
C GLY A 55 -9.63 7.96 -9.37
N SER A 56 -8.86 6.88 -9.53
CA SER A 56 -9.27 5.54 -9.06
C SER A 56 -9.18 5.39 -7.55
N ILE A 57 -10.21 4.77 -6.97
CA ILE A 57 -10.30 4.38 -5.56
C ILE A 57 -10.33 2.85 -5.52
N VAL A 58 -9.20 2.26 -5.12
CA VAL A 58 -9.05 0.82 -4.95
C VAL A 58 -9.24 0.47 -3.48
N ILE A 59 -10.24 -0.38 -3.18
CA ILE A 59 -10.45 -0.94 -1.85
C ILE A 59 -9.81 -2.32 -1.79
N TRP A 60 -8.92 -2.50 -0.83
CA TRP A 60 -8.25 -3.77 -0.59
C TRP A 60 -8.87 -4.41 0.65
N ASP A 61 -9.55 -5.54 0.48
CA ASP A 61 -10.08 -6.33 1.58
C ASP A 61 -8.97 -7.23 2.12
N TYR A 62 -8.23 -6.67 3.08
CA TYR A 62 -7.13 -7.36 3.75
C TYR A 62 -7.62 -8.44 4.73
N VAL A 63 -6.78 -9.45 4.95
CA VAL A 63 -7.05 -10.54 5.90
C VAL A 63 -7.02 -10.08 7.37
N HIS A 64 -6.47 -8.89 7.63
CA HIS A 64 -6.19 -8.36 8.95
C HIS A 64 -7.18 -7.26 9.39
N GLY A 65 -8.47 -7.64 9.46
CA GLY A 65 -9.51 -6.75 9.96
C GLY A 65 -10.05 -5.77 8.92
N ASN A 66 -11.30 -5.35 9.12
CA ASN A 66 -11.93 -4.36 8.27
C ASN A 66 -11.56 -2.97 8.80
N LEU A 67 -10.62 -2.29 8.13
CA LEU A 67 -10.14 -0.96 8.50
C LEU A 67 -11.29 0.06 8.64
N LEU A 68 -12.37 -0.11 7.88
CA LEU A 68 -13.55 0.77 7.96
C LEU A 68 -14.33 0.65 9.28
N LYS A 69 -14.05 -0.38 10.10
CA LYS A 69 -14.65 -0.55 11.44
C LYS A 69 -13.84 0.13 12.55
N GLU A 70 -12.60 0.52 12.27
CA GLU A 70 -11.66 1.06 13.26
C GLU A 70 -11.27 2.50 12.93
N TYR A 71 -11.29 2.86 11.65
CA TYR A 71 -10.90 4.18 11.15
C TYR A 71 -12.04 4.83 10.38
N LYS A 72 -12.30 6.11 10.68
CA LYS A 72 -13.27 6.98 10.02
C LYS A 72 -12.79 7.36 8.62
N GLU A 73 -11.50 7.68 8.51
CA GLU A 73 -10.83 7.91 7.24
C GLU A 73 -9.52 7.12 7.22
N PHE A 74 -9.20 6.52 6.09
CA PHE A 74 -7.94 5.80 5.92
C PHE A 74 -7.50 5.89 4.47
N LYS A 75 -6.37 6.57 4.25
CA LYS A 75 -5.82 6.87 2.93
C LYS A 75 -4.41 6.37 2.85
N ILE A 76 -4.13 5.61 1.81
CA ILE A 76 -2.81 5.06 1.52
C ILE A 76 -2.33 5.66 0.19
N VAL A 77 -1.13 6.22 0.19
CA VAL A 77 -0.50 6.80 -1.00
C VAL A 77 0.85 6.11 -1.20
N VAL A 78 1.13 5.69 -2.44
CA VAL A 78 2.46 5.21 -2.83
C VAL A 78 3.05 6.11 -3.89
N LYS A 79 4.31 6.49 -3.70
CA LYS A 79 5.11 7.22 -4.69
C LYS A 79 6.35 6.40 -5.02
N ALA A 80 6.56 6.14 -6.31
CA ALA A 80 7.75 5.48 -6.82
C ALA A 80 8.60 6.52 -7.57
N THR A 81 9.83 6.76 -7.11
CA THR A 81 10.75 7.70 -7.74
C THR A 81 11.93 6.93 -8.32
N PRO A 82 12.25 7.09 -9.62
CA PRO A 82 13.44 6.49 -10.22
C PRO A 82 14.73 6.95 -9.51
N LYS A 83 15.67 6.03 -9.29
CA LYS A 83 17.05 6.37 -8.91
C LYS A 83 17.98 6.10 -10.09
N SER A 84 18.75 7.12 -10.48
CA SER A 84 19.46 7.22 -11.76
C SER A 84 20.60 6.22 -11.98
N GLU A 85 21.12 5.56 -10.94
CA GLU A 85 22.36 4.77 -11.10
C GLU A 85 22.15 3.30 -11.49
N ASN A 86 21.03 2.64 -11.17
CA ASN A 86 20.95 1.17 -11.27
C ASN A 86 19.54 0.61 -11.60
N SER A 87 18.68 1.38 -12.28
CA SER A 87 17.28 0.99 -12.55
C SER A 87 16.46 0.68 -11.29
N THR A 88 16.92 1.16 -10.12
CA THR A 88 16.25 1.00 -8.82
C THR A 88 15.24 2.12 -8.59
N SER A 89 14.32 1.91 -7.66
CA SER A 89 13.29 2.90 -7.31
C SER A 89 13.22 3.13 -5.82
N LEU A 90 13.02 4.39 -5.42
CA LEU A 90 12.63 4.74 -4.06
C LEU A 90 11.11 4.66 -3.95
N ILE A 91 10.63 3.76 -3.10
CA ILE A 91 9.21 3.67 -2.75
C ILE A 91 8.98 4.44 -1.46
N HIS A 92 8.00 5.33 -1.50
CA HIS A 92 7.51 6.08 -0.36
C HIS A 92 6.02 5.76 -0.16
N TRP A 93 5.73 4.96 0.86
CA TRP A 93 4.39 4.74 1.36
C TRP A 93 4.02 5.79 2.40
N THR A 94 2.86 6.40 2.23
CA THR A 94 2.27 7.34 3.19
C THR A 94 0.88 6.82 3.56
N MET A 95 0.58 6.80 4.84
CA MET A 95 -0.71 6.48 5.40
C MET A 95 -1.22 7.68 6.18
N GLU A 96 -2.40 8.17 5.85
CA GLU A 96 -3.12 9.22 6.56
C GLU A 96 -4.43 8.61 7.07
N TYR A 97 -4.75 8.78 8.35
CA TYR A 97 -5.93 8.14 8.93
C TYR A 97 -6.56 9.00 10.02
N GLU A 98 -7.85 8.76 10.24
CA GLU A 98 -8.63 9.25 11.37
C GLU A 98 -9.23 8.04 12.09
N LYS A 99 -8.91 7.84 13.36
CA LYS A 99 -9.47 6.77 14.19
C LYS A 99 -10.91 7.08 14.56
N LEU A 100 -11.75 6.04 14.70
CA LEU A 100 -13.11 6.22 15.22
C LEU A 100 -13.14 6.56 16.71
N LYS A 101 -12.11 6.15 17.46
CA LYS A 101 -12.00 6.31 18.91
C LYS A 101 -10.54 6.17 19.35
N GLU A 102 -10.22 6.69 20.53
CA GLU A 102 -8.84 6.83 21.02
C GLU A 102 -8.14 5.49 21.28
N ASP A 103 -8.89 4.46 21.67
CA ASP A 103 -8.38 3.11 21.95
C ASP A 103 -8.06 2.30 20.68
N VAL A 104 -8.39 2.82 19.48
CA VAL A 104 -7.98 2.20 18.23
C VAL A 104 -6.45 2.26 18.12
N PRO A 105 -5.79 1.10 17.91
CA PRO A 105 -4.34 1.07 17.80
C PRO A 105 -3.85 1.81 16.55
N GLU A 106 -2.59 2.22 16.57
CA GLU A 106 -1.95 2.72 15.37
C GLU A 106 -1.80 1.61 14.31
N PRO A 107 -2.00 1.90 13.02
CA PRO A 107 -2.01 0.89 11.95
C PRO A 107 -0.60 0.44 11.51
N PHE A 108 0.32 0.20 12.46
CA PHE A 108 1.69 -0.28 12.19
C PHE A 108 1.71 -1.62 11.43
N SER A 109 0.75 -2.50 11.71
CA SER A 109 0.61 -3.77 11.01
C SER A 109 0.35 -3.58 9.52
N VAL A 110 -0.48 -2.58 9.15
CA VAL A 110 -0.80 -2.23 7.77
C VAL A 110 0.43 -1.65 7.06
N LEU A 111 1.16 -0.73 7.69
CA LEU A 111 2.38 -0.18 7.07
C LEU A 111 3.43 -1.27 6.85
N LYS A 112 3.65 -2.14 7.84
CA LYS A 112 4.59 -3.27 7.73
C LYS A 112 4.16 -4.25 6.64
N PHE A 113 2.86 -4.47 6.50
CA PHE A 113 2.30 -5.28 5.43
C PHE A 113 2.63 -4.70 4.05
N LEU A 114 2.39 -3.40 3.83
CA LEU A 114 2.68 -2.72 2.56
C LEU A 114 4.17 -2.80 2.20
N VAL A 115 5.04 -2.58 3.18
CA VAL A 115 6.49 -2.72 3.01
C VAL A 115 6.86 -4.15 2.58
N HIS A 116 6.32 -5.16 3.25
CA HIS A 116 6.59 -6.55 2.89
C HIS A 116 6.02 -6.92 1.52
N LEU A 117 4.82 -6.43 1.18
CA LEU A 117 4.21 -6.66 -0.12
C LEU A 117 5.07 -6.09 -1.24
N SER A 118 5.54 -4.84 -1.11
CA SER A 118 6.46 -4.24 -2.09
C SER A 118 7.76 -5.02 -2.23
N LYS A 119 8.30 -5.57 -1.13
CA LYS A 119 9.50 -6.43 -1.17
C LYS A 119 9.25 -7.78 -1.83
N ASP A 120 8.12 -8.42 -1.54
CA ASP A 120 7.73 -9.68 -2.17
C ASP A 120 7.56 -9.50 -3.69
N ILE A 121 6.97 -8.36 -4.10
CA ILE A 121 6.83 -7.96 -5.51
C ILE A 121 8.19 -7.75 -6.17
N ASP A 122 9.10 -7.05 -5.49
CA ASP A 122 10.47 -6.83 -5.95
C ASP A 122 11.21 -8.16 -6.12
N ASP A 123 11.18 -9.04 -5.11
CA ASP A 123 11.82 -10.35 -5.13
C ASP A 123 11.26 -11.24 -6.24
N HIS A 124 9.94 -11.27 -6.45
CA HIS A 124 9.31 -12.10 -7.49
C HIS A 124 9.79 -11.74 -8.90
N HIS A 125 10.07 -10.47 -9.16
CA HIS A 125 10.46 -9.98 -10.49
C HIS A 125 11.99 -9.83 -10.66
N THR A 126 12.76 -9.96 -9.58
CA THR A 126 14.23 -9.79 -9.62
C THR A 126 15.00 -11.06 -9.27
N LYS A 127 14.31 -12.13 -8.84
CA LYS A 127 14.87 -13.48 -8.79
C LYS A 127 15.20 -13.95 -10.21
N LYS A 128 16.50 -13.94 -10.53
CA LYS A 128 17.08 -14.79 -11.59
C LYS A 128 17.28 -16.19 -11.07
#